data_AF-A0A7X7U3K6-F1
#
_entry.id   AF-A0A7X7U3K6-F1
#
_cell.length_a   1.000
_cell.length_b   1.000
_cell.length_c   1.000
_cell.angle_alpha   90.00
_cell.angle_beta   90.00
_cell.angle_gamma   90.00
#
_symmetry.space_group_name_H-M   'P 1'
#
loop_
_entity.id
_entity.type
_entity.pdbx_description
1 polymer ?
#
loop_
_entity_poly.entity_id
_entity_poly.type
_entity_poly.pdbx_seq_one_letter_code
_entity_poly.pdbx_strand_id
1 'polypeptide(L)'
;MPRPTTAAERPDLRAVIYEAVDPADAFIGLRVLPLFRVDLQTGQYPVIPPEVMFSIPNTKRSARGEYHRSDWEWQWDTYATSENGWEEPVDDREVNLYRQYFDAEVAAGIRA
;
A
#
# COMPACT_ATOMS: atom_id res chain seq x y z
N MET A 1 -9.81 -24.12 -2.96
CA MET A 1 -9.77 -23.75 -4.38
C MET A 1 -10.49 -22.43 -4.51
N PRO A 2 -9.91 -21.36 -5.07
CA PRO A 2 -10.65 -20.13 -5.25
C PRO A 2 -11.77 -20.38 -6.26
N ARG A 3 -12.95 -19.85 -5.96
CA ARG A 3 -14.19 -19.97 -6.72
C ARG A 3 -14.03 -19.21 -8.05
N PRO A 4 -14.45 -19.74 -9.21
CA PRO A 4 -14.27 -19.04 -10.47
C PRO A 4 -15.24 -17.85 -10.51
N THR A 5 -14.74 -16.67 -10.18
CA THR A 5 -15.36 -15.42 -10.61
C THR A 5 -15.08 -15.31 -12.10
N THR A 6 -16.10 -15.08 -12.93
CA THR A 6 -15.98 -15.00 -14.40
C THR A 6 -15.19 -13.77 -14.89
N ALA A 7 -14.41 -13.14 -14.01
CA ALA A 7 -13.51 -12.03 -14.32
C ALA A 7 -12.16 -12.62 -14.75
N ALA A 8 -11.87 -12.52 -16.06
CA ALA A 8 -10.54 -12.82 -16.56
C ALA A 8 -9.64 -11.61 -16.30
N GLU A 9 -8.48 -11.83 -15.68
CA GLU A 9 -7.47 -10.78 -15.57
C GLU A 9 -7.01 -10.38 -16.99
N ARG A 10 -7.01 -9.06 -17.25
CA ARG A 10 -6.55 -8.48 -18.51
C ARG A 10 -5.18 -7.84 -18.32
N PRO A 11 -4.08 -8.58 -18.59
CA PRO A 11 -2.72 -8.09 -18.35
C PRO A 11 -2.35 -6.92 -19.27
N ASP A 12 -2.99 -6.81 -20.44
CA ASP A 12 -2.90 -5.71 -21.39
C ASP A 12 -3.36 -4.39 -20.76
N LEU A 13 -4.57 -4.36 -20.19
CA LEU A 13 -5.10 -3.17 -19.51
C LEU A 13 -4.32 -2.87 -18.23
N ARG A 14 -3.93 -3.92 -17.48
CA ARG A 14 -3.16 -3.79 -16.25
C ARG A 14 -1.83 -3.04 -16.46
N ALA A 15 -1.10 -3.37 -17.53
CA ALA A 15 0.17 -2.71 -17.83
C ALA A 15 -0.02 -1.20 -18.07
N VAL A 16 -1.05 -0.83 -18.84
CA VAL A 16 -1.34 0.59 -19.13
C VAL A 16 -1.75 1.36 -17.88
N ILE A 17 -2.51 0.75 -16.97
CA ILE A 17 -2.91 1.37 -15.70
C ILE A 17 -1.68 1.63 -14.81
N TYR A 18 -0.75 0.67 -14.72
CA TYR A 18 0.48 0.87 -13.95
C TYR A 18 1.42 1.93 -14.53
N GLU A 19 1.39 2.14 -15.85
CA GLU A 19 2.21 3.14 -16.54
C GLU A 19 1.56 4.52 -16.63
N ALA A 20 0.24 4.60 -16.43
CA ALA A 20 -0.48 5.87 -16.42
C ALA A 20 0.09 6.79 -15.35
N VAL A 21 0.06 8.11 -15.61
CA VAL A 21 0.55 9.11 -14.65
C VAL A 21 -0.21 8.95 -13.36
N ASP A 22 0.49 8.44 -12.35
CA ASP A 22 -0.11 8.18 -11.06
C ASP A 22 -0.38 9.52 -10.38
N PRO A 23 -1.65 9.92 -10.14
CA PRO A 23 -1.94 11.11 -9.36
C PRO A 23 -1.33 11.02 -7.95
N ALA A 24 -0.93 9.84 -7.47
CA ALA A 24 -0.16 9.65 -6.24
C ALA A 24 1.17 10.41 -6.21
N ASP A 25 1.79 10.71 -7.36
CA ASP A 25 3.02 11.53 -7.40
C ASP A 25 2.78 12.98 -6.94
N ALA A 26 1.54 13.46 -7.01
CA ALA A 26 1.15 14.76 -6.47
C ALA A 26 0.85 14.72 -4.96
N PHE A 27 0.68 13.53 -4.39
CA PHE A 27 0.36 13.34 -2.98
C PHE A 27 1.61 12.95 -2.16
N ILE A 28 1.66 13.37 -0.89
CA ILE A 28 2.78 13.06 0.01
C ILE A 28 2.62 11.72 0.76
N GLY A 29 1.47 11.07 0.61
CA GLY A 29 1.10 9.88 1.40
C GLY A 29 2.17 8.79 1.34
N LEU A 30 2.54 8.35 0.13
CA LEU A 30 3.55 7.31 -0.07
C LEU A 30 4.99 7.73 0.28
N ARG A 31 5.25 9.04 0.40
CA ARG A 31 6.56 9.55 0.87
C ARG A 31 6.68 9.49 2.39
N VAL A 32 5.57 9.71 3.10
CA VAL A 32 5.51 9.66 4.58
C VAL A 32 5.30 8.22 5.05
N LEU A 33 4.43 7.47 4.36
CA LEU A 33 4.02 6.11 4.67
C LEU A 33 4.22 5.23 3.42
N PRO A 34 5.40 4.61 3.25
CA PRO A 34 5.66 3.75 2.10
C PRO A 34 4.78 2.49 2.14
N LEU A 35 4.42 1.99 0.97
CA LEU A 35 3.58 0.81 0.83
C LEU A 35 4.29 -0.45 1.38
N PHE A 36 3.64 -1.14 2.32
CA PHE A 36 4.05 -2.45 2.80
C PHE A 36 2.98 -3.49 2.41
N ARG A 37 3.38 -4.51 1.65
CA ARG A 37 2.46 -5.54 1.16
C ARG A 37 2.35 -6.67 2.16
N VAL A 38 1.11 -7.06 2.50
CA VAL A 38 0.80 -8.16 3.40
C VAL A 38 -0.21 -9.10 2.76
N ASP A 39 -0.08 -10.39 3.03
CA ASP A 39 -1.00 -11.42 2.51
C ASP A 39 -2.27 -11.56 3.38
N LEU A 40 -2.21 -11.11 4.63
CA LEU A 40 -3.29 -11.26 5.60
C LEU A 40 -4.15 -9.99 5.64
N GLN A 41 -5.47 -10.18 5.76
CA GLN A 41 -6.41 -9.05 5.85
C GLN A 41 -6.29 -8.32 7.19
N THR A 42 -6.07 -9.05 8.27
CA THR A 42 -5.92 -8.53 9.63
C THR A 42 -4.68 -9.12 10.29
N GLY A 43 -4.04 -8.35 11.17
CA GLY A 43 -2.84 -8.81 11.86
C GLY A 43 -2.35 -7.85 12.93
N GLN A 44 -1.25 -8.21 13.57
CA GLN A 44 -0.55 -7.38 14.55
C GLN A 44 0.85 -7.04 14.05
N TYR A 45 1.35 -5.88 14.40
CA TYR A 45 2.69 -5.42 14.05
C TYR A 45 3.36 -4.75 15.26
N PRO A 46 4.68 -4.93 15.43
CA PRO A 46 5.40 -4.32 16.53
C PRO A 46 5.59 -2.81 16.27
N VAL A 47 5.29 -2.00 17.27
CA VAL A 47 5.48 -0.55 17.28
C VAL A 47 6.58 -0.20 18.27
N ILE A 48 7.58 0.55 17.80
CA ILE A 48 8.60 1.14 18.66
C ILE A 48 8.00 2.40 19.29
N PRO A 49 7.86 2.46 20.63
CA PRO A 49 7.30 3.63 21.27
C PRO A 49 8.19 4.87 21.03
N PRO A 50 7.60 6.05 20.82
CA PRO A 50 8.38 7.26 20.61
C PRO A 50 9.25 7.58 21.83
N GLU A 51 8.82 7.25 23.04
CA GLU A 51 9.58 7.48 24.27
C GLU A 51 10.92 6.75 24.26
N VAL A 52 10.94 5.53 23.70
CA VAL A 52 12.17 4.74 23.56
C VAL A 52 13.11 5.43 22.56
N MET A 53 12.58 5.86 21.42
CA MET A 53 13.36 6.46 20.35
C MET A 53 13.92 7.85 20.73
N PHE A 54 13.19 8.60 21.56
CA PHE A 54 13.59 9.92 22.06
C PHE A 54 14.26 9.89 23.44
N SER A 55 14.48 8.70 24.02
CA SER A 55 15.18 8.58 25.30
C SER A 55 16.66 8.93 25.15
N ILE A 56 17.19 9.73 26.08
CA ILE A 56 18.61 10.07 26.13
C ILE A 56 19.32 9.00 26.97
N PRO A 57 20.23 8.19 26.39
CA PRO A 57 20.92 7.16 27.15
C PRO A 57 21.84 7.79 28.20
N ASN A 58 21.72 7.35 29.45
CA ASN A 58 22.65 7.76 30.50
C ASN A 58 23.98 7.01 30.33
N THR A 59 24.96 7.69 29.75
CA THR A 59 26.29 7.13 29.45
C THR A 59 27.28 7.27 30.61
N LYS A 60 26.88 7.87 31.75
CA LYS A 60 27.78 8.06 32.89
C LYS A 60 28.09 6.72 33.55
N ARG A 61 29.35 6.31 33.47
CA ARG A 61 29.89 5.11 34.13
C ARG A 61 30.46 5.47 35.50
N SER A 62 30.19 4.65 36.51
CA SER A 62 30.89 4.75 37.81
C SER A 62 32.28 4.11 37.74
N ALA A 63 33.25 4.58 38.54
CA ALA A 63 34.67 4.18 38.45
C ALA A 63 34.92 2.66 38.57
N ARG A 64 33.98 1.91 39.17
CA ARG A 64 34.04 0.45 39.34
C ARG A 64 32.82 -0.29 38.79
N GLY A 65 31.89 0.40 38.12
CA GLY A 65 30.66 -0.19 37.57
C GLY A 65 30.75 -0.60 36.10
N GLU A 66 29.78 -1.42 35.68
CA GLU A 66 29.53 -1.73 34.27
C GLU A 66 28.86 -0.56 33.55
N TYR A 67 28.90 -0.59 32.22
CA TYR A 67 28.14 0.35 31.39
C TYR A 67 26.64 0.09 31.51
N HIS A 68 25.85 1.16 31.53
CA HIS A 68 24.40 1.06 31.46
C HIS A 68 23.99 0.42 30.13
N ARG A 69 23.13 -0.60 30.20
CA ARG A 69 22.54 -1.28 29.04
C ARG A 69 21.16 -0.70 28.79
N SER A 70 20.79 -0.53 27.52
CA SER A 70 19.43 -0.16 27.15
C SER A 70 18.51 -1.35 27.36
N ASP A 71 17.38 -1.11 28.01
CA ASP A 71 16.29 -2.08 28.13
C ASP A 71 15.01 -1.37 27.70
N TRP A 72 14.28 -1.97 26.75
CA TRP A 72 13.04 -1.43 26.23
C TRP A 72 12.18 -2.54 25.65
N GLU A 73 10.87 -2.33 25.73
CA GLU A 73 9.86 -3.25 25.21
C GLU A 73 9.14 -2.60 24.02
N TRP A 74 8.86 -3.40 22.99
CA TRP A 74 7.99 -2.97 21.91
C TRP A 74 6.52 -3.13 22.32
N GLN A 75 5.67 -2.31 21.71
CA GLN A 75 4.22 -2.46 21.82
C GLN A 75 3.69 -3.20 20.60
N TRP A 76 2.50 -3.79 20.73
CA TRP A 76 1.80 -4.42 19.61
C TRP A 76 0.63 -3.54 19.21
N ASP A 77 0.53 -3.23 17.92
CA ASP A 77 -0.64 -2.59 17.33
C ASP A 77 -1.24 -3.49 16.25
N THR A 78 -2.44 -3.16 15.79
CA THR A 78 -3.23 -4.00 14.89
C THR A 78 -3.58 -3.28 13.61
N TYR A 79 -3.68 -4.03 12.51
CA TYR A 79 -4.20 -3.51 11.25
C TYR A 79 -5.38 -4.35 10.78
N ALA A 80 -6.30 -3.70 10.07
CA ALA A 80 -7.41 -4.35 9.38
C ALA A 80 -7.60 -3.68 8.02
N THR A 81 -7.50 -4.47 6.96
CA THR A 81 -7.72 -4.01 5.59
C THR A 81 -9.16 -4.28 5.16
N SER A 82 -9.70 -3.37 4.34
CA SER A 82 -11.02 -3.47 3.74
C SER A 82 -10.86 -3.65 2.23
N GLU A 83 -11.60 -4.60 1.66
CA GLU A 83 -11.65 -4.82 0.22
C GLU A 83 -12.39 -3.65 -0.44
N ASN A 84 -11.70 -2.95 -1.33
CA ASN A 84 -12.27 -1.88 -2.14
C ASN A 84 -12.15 -2.28 -3.61
N GLY A 85 -13.28 -2.31 -4.32
CA GLY A 85 -13.35 -2.58 -5.75
C GLY A 85 -14.18 -1.51 -6.45
N TRP A 86 -13.80 -1.18 -7.67
CA TRP A 86 -14.52 -0.25 -8.54
C TRP A 86 -14.78 -0.91 -9.89
N GLU A 87 -16.00 -0.79 -10.38
CA GLU A 87 -16.41 -1.29 -11.69
C GLU A 87 -16.86 -0.11 -12.55
N GLU A 88 -16.22 0.11 -13.69
CA GLU A 88 -16.68 1.03 -14.71
C GLU A 88 -17.30 0.24 -15.88
N PRO A 89 -18.61 0.39 -16.15
CA PRO A 89 -19.24 -0.28 -17.28
C PRO A 89 -18.85 0.42 -18.59
N VAL A 90 -18.50 -0.38 -19.61
CA VAL A 90 -18.20 0.10 -20.96
C VAL A 90 -19.11 -0.63 -21.96
N ASP A 91 -19.82 0.11 -22.82
CA ASP A 91 -20.73 -0.47 -23.81
C ASP A 91 -19.97 -0.96 -25.06
N ASP A 92 -20.24 -2.19 -25.51
CA ASP A 92 -19.65 -2.79 -26.70
C ASP A 92 -19.90 -1.95 -27.96
N ARG A 93 -21.03 -1.23 -28.02
CA ARG A 93 -21.32 -0.33 -29.13
C ARG A 93 -20.37 0.87 -29.16
N GLU A 94 -20.05 1.42 -27.99
CA GLU A 94 -19.11 2.53 -27.85
C GLU A 94 -17.69 2.09 -28.17
N VAL A 95 -17.28 0.91 -27.69
CA VAL A 95 -15.98 0.31 -28.06
C VAL A 95 -15.84 0.21 -29.58
N ASN A 96 -16.86 -0.31 -30.26
CA ASN A 96 -16.83 -0.46 -31.72
C ASN A 96 -16.84 0.89 -32.46
N LEU A 97 -17.56 1.89 -31.95
CA LEU A 97 -17.63 3.22 -32.55
C LEU A 97 -16.31 3.99 -32.40
N TYR A 98 -15.68 3.91 -31.22
CA TYR A 98 -14.48 4.66 -30.90
C TYR A 98 -13.18 3.94 -31.24
N ARG A 99 -13.23 2.65 -31.63
CA ARG A 99 -12.06 1.84 -32.00
C ARG A 99 -11.09 2.48 -32.99
N GLN A 100 -11.59 3.36 -33.87
CA GLN A 100 -10.79 4.08 -34.86
C GLN A 100 -10.07 5.31 -34.30
N TYR A 101 -10.52 5.84 -33.17
CA TYR A 101 -10.03 7.06 -32.55
C TYR A 101 -9.16 6.76 -31.32
N PHE A 102 -9.67 5.93 -30.40
CA PHE A 102 -8.97 5.55 -29.17
C PHE A 102 -9.56 4.26 -28.59
N ASP A 103 -8.80 3.60 -27.73
CA ASP A 103 -9.29 2.43 -27.00
C ASP A 103 -10.15 2.89 -25.80
N ALA A 104 -11.46 2.64 -25.89
CA ALA A 104 -12.43 3.06 -24.87
C ALA A 104 -12.23 2.32 -23.54
N GLU A 105 -11.73 1.08 -23.55
CA GLU A 105 -11.48 0.31 -22.34
C GLU A 105 -10.24 0.83 -21.61
N VAL A 106 -9.21 1.23 -22.36
CA VAL A 106 -8.01 1.87 -21.80
C VAL A 106 -8.37 3.22 -21.18
N ALA A 107 -9.21 4.01 -21.84
CA ALA A 107 -9.65 5.31 -21.33
C ALA A 107 -10.45 5.17 -20.02
N ALA A 108 -11.34 4.18 -19.93
CA ALA A 108 -12.05 3.85 -18.69
C ALA A 108 -11.05 3.38 -17.61
N GLY A 109 -10.12 2.49 -17.95
CA GLY A 109 -9.13 1.96 -17.01
C GLY A 109 -8.22 3.02 -16.38
N ILE A 110 -7.84 4.08 -17.12
CA ILE A 110 -7.03 5.19 -16.58
C ILE A 110 -7.84 6.11 -15.66
N ARG A 111 -9.16 6.18 -15.86
CA ARG A 111 -10.04 7.09 -15.11
C ARG A 111 -10.50 6.49 -13.78
N ALA A 112 -10.70 5.18 -13.76
CA ALA A 112 -11.08 4.39 -12.59
C ALA A 112 -10.03 4.51 -11.47
#